data_AF-A0A182TM23-F1
#
_entry.id   AF-A0A182TM23-F1
#
_cell.length_a   1.000
_cell.length_b   1.000
_cell.length_c   1.000
_cell.angle_alpha   90.00
_cell.angle_beta   90.00
_cell.angle_gamma   90.00
#
_symmetry.space_group_name_H-M   'P 1'
#
loop_
_entity.id
_entity.type
_entity.pdbx_description
1 polymer ?
#
loop_
_entity_poly.entity_id
_entity_poly.type
_entity_poly.pdbx_seq_one_letter_code
_entity_poly.pdbx_strand_id
1 'polypeptide(L)'
;MLFPDDTNFSSPSSEGGAFERLKVPYTYRSECYHFAKKDFSKQFAFIYASRLEEMLKLLEDSVQKKWGTEMPIKRLADLREDCPHKCVIIGTLFKHQELKPSILREISEENQLAPQPPRSHYTNDNDILILEDALQRIKLVGKIDVHSIVTGVVCAVMGKFCFTFCEAEE
;
A
#
# COMPACT_ATOMS: atom_id res chain seq x y z
N MET A 1 62.09 -15.84 25.42
CA MET A 1 60.61 -15.78 25.52
C MET A 1 60.09 -16.63 24.39
N LEU A 2 59.64 -17.84 24.70
CA LEU A 2 59.03 -18.76 23.73
C LEU A 2 57.52 -18.64 23.97
N PHE A 3 56.79 -18.15 22.98
CA PHE A 3 55.32 -18.16 23.04
C PHE A 3 54.85 -19.63 23.00
N PRO A 4 53.76 -20.00 23.70
CA PRO A 4 53.21 -21.36 23.62
C PRO A 4 52.76 -21.64 22.18
N ASP A 5 53.03 -22.85 21.68
CA ASP A 5 52.61 -23.27 20.34
C ASP A 5 51.07 -23.20 20.20
N ASP A 6 50.60 -22.59 19.11
CA ASP A 6 49.18 -22.49 18.77
C ASP A 6 48.60 -23.88 18.44
N THR A 7 47.95 -24.52 19.42
CA THR A 7 47.29 -25.83 19.29
C THR A 7 46.04 -25.81 18.41
N ASN A 8 45.62 -24.64 17.91
CA ASN A 8 44.48 -24.52 17.00
C ASN A 8 44.82 -24.88 15.55
N PHE A 9 46.12 -25.00 15.21
CA PHE A 9 46.58 -25.40 13.87
C PHE A 9 47.37 -26.72 13.88
N SER A 10 47.39 -27.46 14.99
CA SER A 10 47.90 -28.84 14.96
C SER A 10 46.89 -29.74 14.24
N SER A 11 47.29 -30.31 13.11
CA SER A 11 46.52 -31.32 12.38
C SER A 11 46.07 -32.42 13.35
N PRO A 12 44.77 -32.56 13.67
CA PRO A 12 44.34 -33.65 14.53
C PRO A 12 44.64 -34.97 13.81
N SER A 13 45.18 -35.93 14.55
CA SER A 13 45.28 -37.32 14.13
C SER A 13 43.95 -37.76 13.54
N SER A 14 44.02 -38.45 12.41
CA SER A 14 42.94 -38.76 11.46
C SER A 14 41.79 -39.64 12.01
N GLU A 15 41.25 -39.37 13.19
CA GLU A 15 39.90 -39.80 13.57
C GLU A 15 38.89 -38.76 13.04
N GLY A 16 39.02 -38.43 11.75
CA GLY A 16 38.09 -37.58 11.03
C GLY A 16 36.83 -38.36 10.69
N GLY A 17 35.96 -38.57 11.68
CA GLY A 17 34.61 -39.08 11.43
C GLY A 17 33.93 -38.15 10.43
N ALA A 18 33.52 -38.69 9.27
CA ALA A 18 32.88 -37.89 8.25
C ALA A 18 31.57 -37.32 8.81
N PHE A 19 31.49 -36.00 8.98
CA PHE A 19 30.27 -35.35 9.43
C PHE A 19 29.23 -35.40 8.31
N GLU A 20 28.12 -36.09 8.53
CA GLU A 20 27.01 -36.08 7.58
C GLU A 20 26.11 -34.85 7.82
N ARG A 21 25.83 -34.11 6.75
CA ARG A 21 24.88 -32.99 6.81
C ARG A 21 23.47 -33.54 6.97
N LEU A 22 22.81 -33.15 8.06
CA LEU A 22 21.41 -33.45 8.32
C LEU A 22 20.53 -32.87 7.19
N LYS A 23 19.69 -33.72 6.58
CA LYS A 23 18.73 -33.32 5.54
C LYS A 23 17.33 -33.26 6.14
N VAL A 24 16.63 -32.17 5.85
CA VAL A 24 15.22 -31.98 6.22
C VAL A 24 14.39 -31.76 4.96
N PRO A 25 13.12 -32.20 4.92
CA PRO A 25 12.26 -31.93 3.79
C PRO A 25 12.02 -30.43 3.65
N TYR A 26 12.19 -29.93 2.42
CA TYR A 26 11.90 -28.56 2.04
C TYR A 26 10.94 -28.54 0.85
N THR A 27 10.01 -27.60 0.84
CA THR A 27 9.09 -27.40 -0.27
C THR A 27 9.03 -25.91 -0.60
N TYR A 28 9.34 -25.57 -1.85
CA TYR A 28 9.20 -24.22 -2.36
C TYR A 28 7.70 -23.92 -2.58
N ARG A 29 7.21 -22.79 -2.03
CA ARG A 29 5.80 -22.36 -2.11
C ARG A 29 5.63 -20.98 -2.74
N SER A 30 6.67 -20.47 -3.40
CA SER A 30 6.69 -19.12 -3.98
C SER A 30 6.53 -19.13 -5.50
N GLU A 31 5.98 -20.21 -6.07
CA GLU A 31 5.73 -20.33 -7.51
C GLU A 31 4.81 -19.23 -8.06
N CYS A 32 3.85 -18.76 -7.25
CA CYS A 32 2.97 -17.65 -7.63
C CYS A 32 3.70 -16.31 -7.85
N TYR A 33 4.94 -16.18 -7.37
CA TYR A 33 5.79 -15.00 -7.58
C TYR A 33 6.78 -15.22 -8.74
N HIS A 34 6.82 -16.40 -9.35
CA HIS A 34 7.73 -16.72 -10.45
C HIS A 34 7.11 -16.32 -11.81
N PHE A 35 7.64 -15.28 -12.43
CA PHE A 35 7.17 -14.78 -13.72
C PHE A 35 7.98 -15.40 -14.87
N ALA A 36 7.51 -16.52 -15.44
CA ALA A 36 8.20 -17.21 -16.54
C ALA A 36 8.19 -16.43 -17.87
N LYS A 37 7.19 -15.58 -18.10
CA LYS A 37 7.07 -14.71 -19.28
C LYS A 37 6.76 -13.29 -18.82
N LYS A 38 7.46 -12.31 -19.39
CA LYS A 38 7.29 -10.89 -19.08
C LYS A 38 6.58 -10.22 -20.25
N ASP A 39 5.40 -9.69 -20.00
CA ASP A 39 4.62 -8.88 -20.94
C ASP A 39 4.45 -7.48 -20.36
N PHE A 40 5.06 -6.49 -21.02
CA PHE A 40 5.06 -5.09 -20.60
C PHE A 40 4.08 -4.22 -21.39
N SER A 41 3.26 -4.83 -22.26
CA SER A 41 2.27 -4.09 -23.06
C SER A 41 1.04 -3.66 -22.25
N LYS A 42 0.81 -4.29 -21.09
CA LYS A 42 -0.37 -4.05 -20.23
C LYS A 42 -0.21 -2.79 -19.38
N GLN A 43 -1.33 -2.09 -19.19
CA GLN A 43 -1.43 -0.93 -18.30
C GLN A 43 -1.68 -1.35 -16.84
N PHE A 44 -1.33 -0.48 -15.88
CA PHE A 44 -1.42 -0.77 -14.44
C PHE A 44 -2.85 -0.90 -13.90
N ALA A 45 -3.87 -0.43 -14.64
CA ALA A 45 -5.27 -0.40 -14.18
C ALA A 45 -5.79 -1.77 -13.71
N PHE A 46 -5.39 -2.85 -14.38
CA PHE A 46 -5.80 -4.21 -14.04
C PHE A 46 -5.40 -4.62 -12.61
N ILE A 47 -4.24 -4.16 -12.13
CA ILE A 47 -3.77 -4.46 -10.77
C ILE A 47 -4.72 -3.87 -9.73
N TYR A 48 -5.20 -2.65 -9.95
CA TYR A 48 -6.12 -1.97 -9.04
C TYR A 48 -7.52 -2.56 -9.10
N ALA A 49 -8.03 -2.86 -10.30
CA ALA A 49 -9.33 -3.50 -10.49
C ALA A 49 -9.39 -4.86 -9.78
N SER A 50 -8.41 -5.75 -10.03
CA SER A 50 -8.35 -7.07 -9.39
C SER A 50 -8.17 -6.96 -7.87
N ARG A 51 -7.37 -6.00 -7.37
CA ARG A 51 -7.21 -5.80 -5.93
C ARG A 51 -8.52 -5.37 -5.27
N LEU A 52 -9.23 -4.42 -5.86
CA LEU A 52 -10.50 -3.95 -5.31
C LEU A 52 -11.56 -5.07 -5.30
N GLU A 53 -11.68 -5.81 -6.41
CA GLU A 53 -12.63 -6.92 -6.54
C GLU A 53 -12.41 -8.02 -5.50
N GLU A 54 -11.16 -8.45 -5.30
CA GLU A 54 -10.84 -9.49 -4.31
C GLU A 54 -11.05 -8.98 -2.88
N MET A 55 -10.69 -7.73 -2.60
CA MET A 55 -10.81 -7.16 -1.26
C MET A 55 -12.26 -6.82 -0.88
N LEU A 56 -13.12 -6.50 -1.84
CA LEU A 56 -14.56 -6.29 -1.61
C LEU A 56 -15.18 -7.51 -0.92
N LYS A 57 -14.92 -8.72 -1.46
CA LYS A 57 -15.42 -10.00 -0.93
C LYS A 57 -15.01 -10.21 0.54
N LEU A 58 -13.79 -9.83 0.91
CA LEU A 58 -13.25 -9.99 2.26
C LEU A 58 -13.74 -8.91 3.24
N LEU A 59 -13.93 -7.69 2.73
CA LEU A 59 -14.30 -6.54 3.54
C LEU A 59 -15.80 -6.49 3.83
N GLU A 60 -16.67 -6.99 2.95
CA GLU A 60 -18.11 -7.06 3.20
C GLU A 60 -18.43 -7.83 4.51
N ASP A 61 -17.87 -9.03 4.68
CA ASP A 61 -18.01 -9.82 5.90
C ASP A 61 -17.44 -9.09 7.13
N SER A 62 -16.29 -8.43 6.95
CA SER A 62 -15.61 -7.69 8.03
C SER A 62 -16.42 -6.46 8.47
N VAL A 63 -17.08 -5.80 7.52
CA VAL A 63 -17.98 -4.67 7.75
C VAL A 63 -19.18 -5.12 8.56
N GLN A 64 -19.85 -6.20 8.15
CA GLN A 64 -21.03 -6.72 8.86
C GLN A 64 -20.69 -7.12 10.30
N LYS A 65 -19.52 -7.76 10.52
CA LYS A 65 -19.05 -8.12 11.86
C LYS A 65 -18.75 -6.90 12.73
N LYS A 66 -18.21 -5.82 12.14
CA LYS A 66 -17.76 -4.64 12.89
C LYS A 66 -18.87 -3.61 13.13
N TRP A 67 -19.76 -3.41 12.17
CA TRP A 67 -20.75 -2.34 12.15
C TRP A 67 -22.20 -2.82 12.05
N GLY A 68 -22.43 -4.13 11.99
CA GLY A 68 -23.75 -4.74 11.93
C GLY A 68 -24.31 -4.83 10.51
N THR A 69 -25.37 -5.63 10.35
CA THR A 69 -26.07 -5.86 9.07
C THR A 69 -26.97 -4.70 8.66
N GLU A 70 -27.35 -3.83 9.61
CA GLU A 70 -28.18 -2.66 9.37
C GLU A 70 -27.43 -1.53 8.64
N MET A 71 -26.09 -1.55 8.64
CA MET A 71 -25.28 -0.51 8.02
C MET A 71 -25.18 -0.72 6.51
N PRO A 72 -25.73 0.17 5.66
CA PRO A 72 -25.72 -0.04 4.22
C PRO A 72 -24.32 0.15 3.65
N ILE A 73 -23.83 -0.85 2.94
CA ILE A 73 -22.68 -0.74 2.04
C ILE A 73 -23.18 -0.16 0.72
N LYS A 74 -22.60 0.95 0.28
CA LYS A 74 -22.98 1.64 -0.96
C LYS A 74 -21.76 1.80 -1.87
N ARG A 75 -22.00 1.97 -3.16
CA ARG A 75 -20.98 2.49 -4.09
C ARG A 75 -20.97 4.00 -4.03
N LEU A 76 -19.85 4.60 -4.44
CA LEU A 76 -19.74 6.06 -4.50
C LEU A 76 -20.81 6.68 -5.40
N ALA A 77 -21.15 6.03 -6.53
CA ALA A 77 -22.17 6.50 -7.46
C ALA A 77 -23.59 6.53 -6.88
N ASP A 78 -23.83 5.81 -5.79
CA ASP A 78 -25.13 5.76 -5.10
C ASP A 78 -25.23 6.81 -3.97
N LEU A 79 -24.17 7.59 -3.75
CA LEU A 79 -24.19 8.73 -2.84
C LEU A 79 -24.97 9.88 -3.48
N ARG A 80 -26.03 10.31 -2.80
CA ARG A 80 -26.87 11.44 -3.18
C ARG A 80 -26.90 12.46 -2.04
N GLU A 81 -27.13 13.73 -2.39
CA GLU A 81 -27.20 14.85 -1.43
C GLU A 81 -28.30 14.64 -0.38
N ASP A 82 -29.38 13.95 -0.75
CA ASP A 82 -30.52 13.61 0.09
C ASP A 82 -30.32 12.32 0.91
N CYS A 83 -29.08 11.82 1.04
CA CYS A 83 -28.76 10.65 1.86
C CYS A 83 -28.15 11.07 3.22
N PRO A 84 -28.96 11.48 4.22
CA PRO A 84 -28.47 11.95 5.53
C PRO A 84 -27.95 10.82 6.43
N HIS A 85 -28.06 9.57 5.95
CA HIS A 85 -27.76 8.36 6.70
C HIS A 85 -26.29 7.98 6.58
N LYS A 86 -25.74 7.45 7.69
CA LYS A 86 -24.43 6.85 7.66
C LYS A 86 -24.43 5.66 6.70
N CYS A 87 -23.37 5.53 5.92
CA CYS A 87 -23.14 4.37 5.07
C CYS A 87 -21.67 4.00 5.09
N VAL A 88 -21.39 2.82 4.58
CA VAL A 88 -20.05 2.30 4.39
C VAL A 88 -19.73 2.33 2.90
N ILE A 89 -18.56 2.88 2.56
CA ILE A 89 -17.99 2.79 1.23
C ILE A 89 -16.73 1.94 1.33
N ILE A 90 -16.58 0.98 0.41
CA ILE A 90 -15.35 0.22 0.24
C ILE A 90 -14.65 0.76 -1.00
N GLY A 91 -13.37 1.09 -0.86
CA GLY A 91 -12.59 1.65 -1.96
C GLY A 91 -11.10 1.60 -1.69
N THR A 92 -10.33 2.05 -2.68
CA THR A 92 -8.88 2.18 -2.61
C THR A 92 -8.52 3.58 -2.16
N LEU A 93 -7.67 3.70 -1.14
CA LEU A 93 -7.15 4.99 -0.70
C LEU A 93 -6.09 5.49 -1.69
N PHE A 94 -6.24 6.73 -2.10
CA PHE A 94 -5.26 7.49 -2.84
C PHE A 94 -4.86 8.70 -2.01
N LYS A 95 -3.57 8.80 -1.68
CA LYS A 95 -2.98 9.96 -1.01
C LYS A 95 -2.38 10.88 -2.07
N HIS A 96 -3.00 12.03 -2.27
CA HIS A 96 -2.43 13.10 -3.08
C HIS A 96 -1.37 13.83 -2.25
N GLN A 97 -0.11 13.71 -2.69
CA GLN A 97 1.04 14.24 -1.98
C GLN A 97 1.68 15.36 -2.80
N GLU A 98 1.75 16.56 -2.23
CA GLU A 98 2.26 17.74 -2.94
C GLU A 98 3.75 17.59 -3.30
N LEU A 99 4.51 16.98 -2.39
CA LEU A 99 5.96 16.80 -2.51
C LEU A 99 6.35 15.59 -3.36
N LYS A 100 5.38 14.78 -3.81
CA LYS A 100 5.65 13.58 -4.61
C LYS A 100 6.22 14.00 -5.98
N PRO A 101 7.34 13.40 -6.43
CA PRO A 101 7.94 13.73 -7.72
C PRO A 101 6.98 13.43 -8.87
N SER A 102 6.99 14.30 -9.88
CA SER A 102 6.14 14.20 -11.06
C SER A 102 6.99 14.28 -12.31
N ILE A 103 6.99 13.20 -13.10
CA ILE A 103 7.69 13.12 -14.39
C ILE A 103 7.19 14.24 -15.33
N LEU A 104 5.90 14.57 -15.28
CA LEU A 104 5.35 15.64 -16.13
C LEU A 104 5.85 17.03 -15.73
N ARG A 105 6.06 17.29 -14.42
CA ARG A 105 6.64 18.55 -13.96
C ARG A 105 8.10 18.64 -14.38
N GLU A 106 8.84 17.56 -14.18
CA GLU A 106 10.25 17.45 -14.58
C GLU A 106 10.45 17.74 -16.07
N ILE A 107 9.65 17.12 -16.95
CA ILE A 107 9.70 17.38 -18.40
C ILE A 107 9.29 18.83 -18.73
N SER A 108 8.30 19.41 -18.05
CA SER A 108 7.89 20.80 -18.33
C SER A 108 8.95 21.83 -17.91
N GLU A 109 9.79 21.47 -16.95
CA GLU A 109 10.80 22.34 -16.33
C GLU A 109 12.22 22.09 -16.90
N GLU A 110 12.37 21.22 -17.92
CA GLU A 110 13.63 20.76 -18.55
C GLU A 110 14.57 21.88 -19.04
N ASN A 111 14.12 23.14 -19.06
CA ASN A 111 14.95 24.29 -19.39
C ASN A 111 15.54 25.05 -18.18
N GLN A 112 15.14 24.78 -16.93
CA GLN A 112 15.48 25.66 -15.78
C GLN A 112 15.63 25.00 -14.39
N LEU A 113 15.77 23.68 -14.22
CA LEU A 113 15.88 23.13 -12.86
C LEU A 113 17.17 22.34 -12.59
N ALA A 114 17.90 22.84 -11.59
CA ALA A 114 18.81 22.02 -10.81
C ALA A 114 18.02 20.83 -10.21
N PRO A 115 18.64 19.64 -10.07
CA PRO A 115 17.98 18.48 -9.50
C PRO A 115 17.39 18.82 -8.13
N GLN A 116 16.12 18.47 -7.92
CA GLN A 116 15.46 18.64 -6.64
C GLN A 116 16.28 17.92 -5.56
N PRO A 117 16.56 18.56 -4.41
CA PRO A 117 17.36 17.93 -3.37
C PRO A 117 16.70 16.63 -2.90
N PRO A 118 17.48 15.56 -2.65
CA PRO A 118 16.93 14.31 -2.17
C PRO A 118 16.21 14.55 -0.84
N ARG A 119 14.92 14.20 -0.80
CA ARG A 119 14.09 14.30 0.41
C ARG A 119 14.10 12.97 1.14
N SER A 120 14.15 13.01 2.46
CA SER A 120 13.97 11.81 3.29
C SER A 120 12.53 11.30 3.25
N HIS A 121 11.55 12.20 3.10
CA HIS A 121 10.13 11.90 3.08
C HIS A 121 9.37 12.80 2.10
N TYR A 122 8.23 12.31 1.60
CA TYR A 122 7.32 13.02 0.70
C TYR A 122 5.97 13.36 1.33
N THR A 123 5.85 13.21 2.65
CA THR A 123 4.65 13.53 3.42
C THR A 123 4.59 15.01 3.75
N ASN A 124 3.39 15.58 3.70
CA ASN A 124 3.11 16.97 4.04
C ASN A 124 1.78 17.06 4.81
N ASP A 125 1.63 18.07 5.67
CA ASP A 125 0.37 18.34 6.39
C ASP A 125 -0.78 18.70 5.43
N ASN A 126 -0.45 19.20 4.23
CA ASN A 126 -1.40 19.51 3.16
C ASN A 126 -1.79 18.30 2.30
N ASP A 127 -1.27 17.10 2.59
CA ASP A 127 -1.62 15.91 1.82
C ASP A 127 -3.13 15.60 1.92
N ILE A 128 -3.73 15.20 0.80
CA ILE A 128 -5.17 14.96 0.73
C ILE A 128 -5.45 13.47 0.56
N LEU A 129 -6.38 12.93 1.36
CA LEU A 129 -6.88 11.58 1.19
C LEU A 129 -8.13 11.56 0.31
N ILE A 130 -8.09 10.66 -0.67
CA ILE A 130 -9.15 10.42 -1.62
C ILE A 130 -9.48 8.94 -1.54
N LEU A 131 -10.77 8.61 -1.49
CA LEU A 131 -11.25 7.23 -1.62
C LEU A 131 -11.75 7.02 -3.05
N GLU A 132 -11.23 6.00 -3.72
CA GLU A 132 -11.56 5.65 -5.10
C GLU A 132 -12.32 4.32 -5.15
N ASP A 133 -13.42 4.29 -5.90
CA ASP A 133 -14.13 3.07 -6.31
C ASP A 133 -13.93 2.90 -7.83
N ALA A 134 -14.55 1.88 -8.45
CA ALA A 134 -14.42 1.57 -9.87
C ALA A 134 -14.82 2.72 -10.81
N LEU A 135 -15.70 3.62 -10.37
CA LEU A 135 -16.29 4.66 -11.24
C LEU A 135 -16.04 6.09 -10.78
N GLN A 136 -15.76 6.31 -9.49
CA GLN A 136 -15.75 7.64 -8.90
C GLN A 136 -14.72 7.74 -7.78
N ARG A 137 -14.46 8.98 -7.35
CA ARG A 137 -13.58 9.31 -6.24
C ARG A 137 -14.21 10.37 -5.36
N ILE A 138 -13.95 10.31 -4.06
CA ILE A 138 -14.41 11.30 -3.09
C ILE A 138 -13.27 11.69 -2.14
N LYS A 139 -13.17 12.97 -1.81
CA LYS A 139 -12.22 13.46 -0.79
C LYS A 139 -12.72 13.01 0.59
N LEU A 140 -11.82 12.47 1.40
CA LEU A 140 -12.09 12.15 2.80
C LEU A 140 -11.72 13.35 3.66
N VAL A 141 -12.61 13.70 4.60
CA VAL A 141 -12.41 14.77 5.58
C VAL A 141 -12.86 14.29 6.96
N GLY A 142 -12.30 14.89 8.01
CA GLY A 142 -12.63 14.58 9.40
C GLY A 142 -11.41 14.24 10.23
N LYS A 143 -11.61 13.52 11.34
CA LYS A 143 -10.54 13.13 12.28
C LYS A 143 -9.75 11.92 11.73
N ILE A 144 -9.05 12.12 10.63
CA ILE A 144 -8.23 11.11 9.95
C ILE A 144 -6.78 11.57 10.03
N ASP A 145 -5.92 10.70 10.55
CA ASP A 145 -4.48 10.94 10.51
C ASP A 145 -3.93 10.61 9.11
N VAL A 146 -3.69 11.65 8.33
CA VAL A 146 -3.20 11.53 6.95
C VAL A 146 -1.77 10.96 6.91
N HIS A 147 -0.96 11.16 7.95
CA HIS A 147 0.44 10.72 7.98
C HIS A 147 0.59 9.22 8.15
N SER A 148 -0.34 8.56 8.83
CA SER A 148 -0.34 7.09 9.00
C SER A 148 -0.95 6.33 7.81
N ILE A 149 -1.45 7.02 6.79
CA ILE A 149 -2.14 6.41 5.65
C ILE A 149 -1.27 6.51 4.39
N VAL A 150 -1.31 5.44 3.58
CA VAL A 150 -0.59 5.31 2.31
C VAL A 150 -1.54 4.96 1.15
N THR A 151 -1.11 5.30 -0.07
CA THR A 151 -1.83 4.98 -1.30
C THR A 151 -1.89 3.47 -1.57
N GLY A 152 -3.01 3.01 -2.13
CA GLY A 152 -3.20 1.65 -2.63
C GLY A 152 -3.80 0.66 -1.62
N VAL A 153 -4.10 1.12 -0.41
CA VAL A 153 -4.80 0.34 0.62
C VAL A 153 -6.28 0.27 0.27
N VAL A 154 -6.84 -0.94 0.20
CA VAL A 154 -8.29 -1.12 0.09
C VAL A 154 -8.88 -1.22 1.48
N CYS A 155 -9.87 -0.38 1.79
CA CYS A 155 -10.50 -0.33 3.09
C CYS A 155 -11.98 0.00 3.02
N ALA A 156 -12.69 -0.33 4.09
CA ALA A 156 -14.05 0.13 4.33
C ALA A 156 -14.03 1.39 5.21
N VAL A 157 -14.71 2.44 4.78
CA VAL A 157 -14.86 3.70 5.51
C VAL A 157 -16.33 3.93 5.80
N MET A 158 -16.66 4.16 7.07
CA MET A 158 -18.00 4.54 7.50
C MET A 158 -18.07 6.04 7.71
N GLY A 159 -19.05 6.69 7.09
CA GLY A 159 -19.20 8.14 7.18
C GLY A 159 -20.58 8.61 6.73
N LYS A 160 -20.70 9.93 6.60
CA LYS A 160 -21.84 10.59 5.95
C LYS A 160 -21.31 11.38 4.78
N PHE A 161 -22.10 11.42 3.71
CA PHE A 161 -21.82 12.34 2.62
C PHE A 161 -21.96 13.77 3.12
N CYS A 162 -20.98 14.63 2.82
CA CYS A 162 -20.96 16.02 3.23
C CYS A 162 -20.62 16.88 2.03
N PHE A 163 -21.52 17.79 1.69
CA PHE A 163 -21.32 18.77 0.63
C PHE A 163 -20.69 20.03 1.24
N THR A 164 -19.43 19.95 1.65
CA THR A 164 -18.65 21.16 1.94
C THR A 164 -18.01 21.61 0.64
N PHE A 165 -18.50 22.71 0.07
CA PHE A 165 -17.62 23.60 -0.69
C PHE A 165 -16.46 23.93 0.25
N CYS A 166 -15.23 23.53 -0.11
CA CYS A 166 -14.06 24.16 0.48
C CYS A 166 -14.08 25.61 -0.01
N GLU A 167 -14.74 26.49 0.73
CA GLU A 167 -14.25 27.86 0.80
C GLU A 167 -12.88 27.74 1.49
N ALA A 168 -11.84 28.08 0.74
CA ALA A 168 -10.56 28.37 1.33
C ALA A 168 -10.78 29.63 2.19
N GLU A 169 -10.89 29.44 3.50
CA GLU A 169 -10.69 30.56 4.42
C GLU A 169 -9.19 30.92 4.41
N GLU A 170 -8.94 32.23 4.24
CA GLU A 170 -7.64 32.92 4.16
C GLU A 170 -6.72 32.69 5.38
#